data_AF-A0A1Y1JH77-F1
#
_entry.id   AF-A0A1Y1JH77-F1
#
_cell.length_a   1.000
_cell.length_b   1.000
_cell.length_c   1.000
_cell.angle_alpha   90.00
_cell.angle_beta   90.00
_cell.angle_gamma   90.00
#
_symmetry.space_group_name_H-M   'P 1'
#
loop_
_entity.id
_entity.type
_entity.pdbx_description
1 polymer ?
#
loop_
_entity_poly.entity_id
_entity_poly.type
_entity_poly.pdbx_seq_one_letter_code
_entity_poly.pdbx_strand_id
1 'polypeptide(L)'
;MVYISPYLFERKYLQEHTCGKVTNSLHITLSRVFFFFFSFFLKTLIEHLHSLKFKLEKEKKIQKRKKKNLQKGETKQKESKINGTGGKNQSQHKNEKVQTREISKKTLMRSDDIPVADDSKGDYVCPIPQLIKTIEIYKHKNEEEQREKIYLIEKYENVLRKIRKRHILQIGQIKNQVLLDVDFLIQKYRNISLELLQIGRKKEKEKRQDKEKITKMCISACKRFETDVKERAKTSIQTWQTEMAKSISDERRENENLKKEISELKKKIHEKKHNEQSRELKLLQNRIREECAINEELKSIISHERKEHEMNLIDLYSKVDLQIKNYEENIVKVFHDILSKNKINMERGELSHYIQVAMDMHYEKGNPLMKS
;
A
#
# COMPACT_ATOMS: atom_id res chain seq x y z
N MET A 1 20.39 -17.04 11.11
CA MET A 1 19.52 -17.49 10.01
C MET A 1 18.26 -18.07 10.62
N VAL A 2 17.19 -17.30 10.66
CA VAL A 2 15.88 -17.79 11.11
C VAL A 2 15.05 -17.99 9.85
N TYR A 3 14.82 -19.25 9.49
CA TYR A 3 13.99 -19.63 8.35
C TYR A 3 12.54 -19.56 8.81
N ILE A 4 11.87 -18.43 8.57
CA ILE A 4 10.43 -18.30 8.84
C ILE A 4 9.70 -18.91 7.64
N SER A 5 9.10 -20.08 7.88
CA SER A 5 8.32 -20.84 6.90
C SER A 5 7.11 -20.03 6.41
N PRO A 6 6.88 -19.89 5.08
CA PRO A 6 5.73 -19.16 4.51
C PRO A 6 4.36 -19.73 4.88
N TYR A 7 4.32 -20.97 5.38
CA TYR A 7 3.08 -21.69 5.68
C TYR A 7 2.41 -21.29 7.02
N LEU A 8 3.06 -20.46 7.84
CA LEU A 8 2.50 -20.04 9.14
C LEU A 8 1.66 -18.76 9.08
N PHE A 9 1.66 -18.03 7.96
CA PHE A 9 0.87 -16.80 7.84
C PHE A 9 -0.57 -17.05 7.35
N GLU A 10 -0.83 -18.15 6.63
CA GLU A 10 -2.18 -18.46 6.13
C GLU A 10 -3.14 -18.99 7.20
N ARG A 11 -2.63 -19.56 8.31
CA ARG A 11 -3.50 -20.21 9.30
C ARG A 11 -4.15 -19.26 10.32
N LYS A 12 -3.69 -18.01 10.45
CA LYS A 12 -4.27 -17.03 11.39
C LYS A 12 -5.24 -16.03 10.76
N TYR A 13 -5.33 -15.97 9.42
CA TYR A 13 -6.23 -15.04 8.72
C TYR A 13 -7.59 -15.63 8.31
N LEU A 14 -7.77 -16.95 8.48
CA LEU A 14 -8.96 -17.68 8.05
C LEU A 14 -10.01 -17.88 9.16
N GLN A 15 -9.82 -17.32 10.35
CA GLN A 15 -10.72 -17.57 11.49
C GLN A 15 -11.66 -16.40 11.85
N GLU A 16 -11.60 -15.24 11.19
CA GLU A 16 -12.37 -14.05 11.64
C GLU A 16 -13.32 -13.40 10.63
N HIS A 17 -13.50 -13.91 9.41
CA HIS A 17 -14.40 -13.24 8.45
C HIS A 17 -15.34 -14.18 7.69
N THR A 18 -16.36 -14.66 8.40
CA THR A 18 -17.62 -15.14 7.79
C THR A 18 -18.62 -13.99 7.67
N CYS A 19 -18.36 -13.02 6.79
CA CYS A 19 -19.40 -12.16 6.22
C CYS A 19 -18.88 -11.47 4.95
N GLY A 20 -19.60 -11.64 3.83
CA GLY A 20 -19.39 -10.86 2.60
C GLY A 20 -18.87 -11.65 1.39
N LYS A 21 -19.77 -12.37 0.69
CA LYS A 21 -19.46 -13.12 -0.54
C LYS A 21 -19.11 -12.23 -1.76
N VAL A 22 -19.09 -10.90 -1.64
CA VAL A 22 -18.82 -9.96 -2.76
C VAL A 22 -17.42 -9.33 -2.69
N THR A 23 -16.82 -9.19 -1.51
CA THR A 23 -15.47 -8.63 -1.34
C THR A 23 -14.36 -9.63 -1.68
N ASN A 24 -14.63 -10.93 -1.56
CA ASN A 24 -13.66 -11.99 -1.88
C ASN A 24 -13.29 -12.04 -3.36
N SER A 25 -14.20 -11.71 -4.29
CA SER A 25 -13.92 -11.74 -5.73
C SER A 25 -12.94 -10.64 -6.16
N LEU A 26 -13.09 -9.42 -5.63
CA LEU A 26 -12.16 -8.31 -5.90
C LEU A 26 -10.80 -8.52 -5.22
N HIS A 27 -10.77 -9.08 -4.01
CA HIS A 27 -9.51 -9.30 -3.28
C HIS A 27 -8.67 -10.44 -3.88
N ILE A 28 -9.33 -11.47 -4.42
CA ILE A 28 -8.67 -12.58 -5.13
C ILE A 28 -8.12 -12.10 -6.48
N THR A 29 -8.83 -11.22 -7.19
CA THR A 29 -8.33 -10.66 -8.46
C THR A 29 -7.18 -9.67 -8.24
N LEU A 30 -7.24 -8.79 -7.23
CA LEU A 30 -6.13 -7.92 -6.86
C LEU A 30 -4.89 -8.70 -6.39
N SER A 31 -5.06 -9.76 -5.60
CA SER A 31 -3.93 -10.60 -5.15
C SER A 31 -3.31 -11.37 -6.32
N ARG A 32 -4.11 -11.84 -7.29
CA ARG A 32 -3.61 -12.49 -8.50
C ARG A 32 -2.88 -11.53 -9.43
N VAL A 33 -3.39 -10.30 -9.61
CA VAL A 33 -2.71 -9.25 -10.39
C VAL A 33 -1.41 -8.84 -9.72
N PHE A 34 -1.39 -8.69 -8.39
CA PHE A 34 -0.18 -8.36 -7.63
C PHE A 34 0.85 -9.48 -7.70
N PHE A 35 0.43 -10.75 -7.58
CA PHE A 35 1.32 -11.91 -7.71
C PHE A 35 1.87 -12.05 -9.14
N PHE A 36 1.06 -11.78 -10.17
CA PHE A 36 1.49 -11.81 -11.56
C PHE A 36 2.51 -10.69 -11.88
N PHE A 37 2.25 -9.47 -11.39
CA PHE A 37 3.19 -8.36 -11.51
C PHE A 37 4.50 -8.64 -10.76
N PHE A 38 4.42 -9.14 -9.53
CA PHE A 38 5.61 -9.47 -8.73
C PHE A 38 6.42 -10.60 -9.37
N SER A 39 5.76 -11.63 -9.91
CA SER A 39 6.40 -12.71 -10.64
C SER A 39 7.06 -12.23 -11.95
N PHE A 40 6.46 -11.27 -12.66
CA PHE A 40 7.04 -10.69 -13.86
C PHE A 40 8.31 -9.88 -13.52
N PHE A 41 8.25 -9.01 -12.51
CA PHE A 41 9.40 -8.24 -12.04
C PHE A 41 10.55 -9.12 -11.54
N LEU A 42 10.24 -10.20 -10.82
CA LEU A 42 11.24 -11.19 -10.38
C LEU A 42 11.91 -11.88 -11.57
N LYS A 43 11.14 -12.25 -12.61
CA LYS A 43 11.69 -12.90 -13.81
C LYS A 43 12.63 -11.95 -14.57
N THR A 44 12.23 -10.69 -14.75
CA THR A 44 13.07 -9.67 -15.38
C THR A 44 14.33 -9.37 -14.57
N LEU A 45 14.23 -9.35 -13.24
CA LEU A 45 15.39 -9.18 -12.34
C LEU A 45 16.36 -10.36 -12.45
N ILE A 46 15.85 -11.60 -12.48
CA ILE A 46 16.66 -12.82 -12.64
C ILE A 46 17.37 -12.82 -14.00
N GLU A 47 16.68 -12.48 -15.09
CA GLU A 47 17.30 -12.37 -16.42
C GLU A 47 18.39 -11.29 -16.47
N HIS A 48 18.15 -10.14 -15.84
CA HIS A 48 19.14 -9.07 -15.76
C HIS A 48 20.36 -9.49 -14.93
N LEU A 49 20.17 -10.19 -13.82
CA LEU A 49 21.24 -10.74 -12.99
C LEU A 49 22.05 -11.83 -13.71
N HIS A 50 21.40 -12.67 -14.51
CA HIS A 50 22.07 -13.67 -15.35
C HIS A 50 22.91 -13.01 -16.46
N SER A 51 22.38 -11.98 -17.12
CA SER A 51 23.12 -11.18 -18.11
C SER A 51 24.33 -10.48 -17.49
N LEU A 52 24.17 -9.90 -16.30
CA LEU A 52 25.24 -9.24 -15.57
C LEU A 52 26.32 -10.23 -15.12
N LYS A 53 25.93 -11.42 -14.62
CA LYS A 53 26.85 -12.52 -14.27
C LYS A 53 27.67 -12.95 -15.48
N PHE A 54 27.04 -13.10 -16.64
CA PHE A 54 27.73 -13.49 -17.88
C PHE A 54 28.71 -12.41 -18.37
N LYS A 55 28.34 -11.12 -18.27
CA LYS A 55 29.23 -10.00 -18.59
C LYS A 55 30.45 -9.94 -17.65
N LEU A 56 30.23 -10.08 -16.34
CA LEU A 56 31.30 -10.15 -15.34
C LEU A 56 32.24 -11.34 -15.55
N GLU A 57 31.71 -12.48 -15.97
CA GLU A 57 32.52 -13.68 -16.24
C GLU A 57 33.36 -13.54 -17.52
N LYS A 58 32.81 -12.91 -18.57
CA LYS A 58 33.58 -12.53 -19.77
C LYS A 58 34.70 -11.54 -19.41
N GLU A 59 34.41 -10.55 -18.58
CA GLU A 59 35.39 -9.54 -18.18
C GLU A 59 36.50 -10.14 -17.30
N LYS A 60 36.17 -11.06 -16.38
CA LYS A 60 37.16 -11.85 -15.63
C LYS A 60 38.03 -12.72 -16.54
N LYS A 61 37.48 -13.32 -17.60
CA LYS A 61 38.27 -14.08 -18.59
C LYS A 61 39.20 -13.17 -19.39
N ILE A 62 38.77 -11.97 -19.76
CA ILE A 62 39.60 -10.97 -20.44
C ILE A 62 40.74 -10.49 -19.53
N GLN A 63 40.46 -10.19 -18.26
CA GLN A 63 41.48 -9.80 -17.29
C GLN A 63 42.49 -10.93 -17.01
N LYS A 64 42.05 -12.19 -16.93
CA LYS A 64 42.95 -13.35 -16.82
C LYS A 64 43.85 -13.53 -18.06
N ARG A 65 43.34 -13.28 -19.26
CA ARG A 65 44.15 -13.29 -20.51
C ARG A 65 45.16 -12.13 -20.54
N LYS A 66 44.77 -10.93 -20.10
CA LYS A 66 45.69 -9.79 -19.98
C LYS A 66 46.79 -10.02 -18.92
N LYS A 67 46.48 -10.67 -17.78
CA LYS A 67 47.49 -11.09 -16.79
C LYS A 67 48.44 -12.17 -17.30
N LYS A 68 47.94 -13.17 -18.06
CA LYS A 68 48.79 -14.21 -18.67
C LYS A 68 49.70 -13.67 -19.79
N ASN A 69 49.29 -12.61 -20.49
CA ASN A 69 50.13 -11.99 -21.53
C ASN A 69 51.18 -11.03 -20.95
N LEU A 70 50.99 -10.48 -19.74
CA LEU A 70 52.04 -9.73 -19.04
C LEU A 70 53.09 -10.65 -18.37
N GLN A 71 52.70 -11.86 -17.93
CA GLN A 71 53.62 -12.81 -17.27
C GLN A 71 54.44 -13.69 -18.23
N LYS A 72 54.24 -13.59 -19.55
CA LYS A 72 55.01 -14.34 -20.57
C LYS A 72 56.12 -13.50 -21.26
N GLY A 73 56.30 -12.24 -20.87
CA GLY A 73 57.36 -11.37 -21.39
C GLY A 73 58.73 -11.53 -20.71
N GLU A 74 58.79 -12.22 -19.58
CA GLU A 74 60.02 -12.38 -18.79
C GLU A 74 60.23 -13.83 -18.40
N THR A 75 60.55 -14.71 -19.35
CA THR A 75 61.53 -15.81 -19.14
C THR A 75 61.70 -16.68 -20.39
N LYS A 76 62.98 -16.98 -20.68
CA LYS A 76 63.54 -18.07 -21.50
C LYS A 76 63.84 -17.80 -22.98
N GLN A 77 65.11 -17.47 -23.22
CA GLN A 77 65.93 -18.07 -24.28
C GLN A 77 65.86 -19.60 -24.24
N LYS A 78 65.58 -20.25 -25.38
CA LYS A 78 66.46 -21.19 -26.12
C LYS A 78 65.68 -21.99 -27.19
N GLU A 79 66.21 -21.91 -28.41
CA GLU A 79 66.25 -22.89 -29.52
C GLU A 79 64.99 -23.65 -29.95
N SER A 80 64.49 -23.38 -31.19
CA SER A 80 64.80 -24.20 -32.39
C SER A 80 63.96 -23.76 -33.62
N LYS A 81 64.67 -23.31 -34.67
CA LYS A 81 64.51 -23.61 -36.12
C LYS A 81 63.10 -23.64 -36.79
N ILE A 82 62.87 -22.69 -37.73
CA ILE A 82 62.71 -22.86 -39.21
C ILE A 82 61.73 -21.86 -39.87
N ASN A 83 62.35 -21.00 -40.69
CA ASN A 83 61.97 -20.38 -41.98
C ASN A 83 60.76 -19.45 -42.16
N GLY A 84 61.04 -18.30 -42.81
CA GLY A 84 60.03 -17.45 -43.45
C GLY A 84 60.41 -16.00 -43.77
N THR A 85 61.58 -15.75 -44.37
CA THR A 85 61.90 -14.68 -45.35
C THR A 85 61.33 -13.24 -45.23
N GLY A 86 62.25 -12.27 -45.19
CA GLY A 86 62.21 -11.08 -46.06
C GLY A 86 62.42 -9.71 -45.40
N GLY A 87 63.52 -9.01 -45.75
CA GLY A 87 63.63 -7.54 -45.57
C GLY A 87 65.01 -7.03 -45.15
N LYS A 88 65.82 -6.61 -46.12
CA LYS A 88 67.21 -6.09 -46.01
C LYS A 88 67.32 -4.74 -45.28
N ASN A 89 68.44 -4.47 -44.60
CA ASN A 89 69.51 -3.55 -45.07
C ASN A 89 70.57 -3.23 -43.99
N GLN A 90 71.85 -3.36 -44.39
CA GLN A 90 73.06 -2.56 -44.09
C GLN A 90 73.42 -2.21 -42.62
N SER A 91 74.68 -2.24 -42.16
CA SER A 91 76.00 -2.15 -42.80
C SER A 91 77.10 -2.75 -41.91
N GLN A 92 78.26 -2.96 -42.52
CA GLN A 92 79.49 -3.54 -42.00
C GLN A 92 80.14 -2.70 -40.88
N HIS A 93 80.81 -3.37 -39.93
CA HIS A 93 82.26 -3.19 -39.74
C HIS A 93 82.86 -4.29 -38.86
N LYS A 94 83.92 -4.90 -39.38
CA LYS A 94 84.84 -5.82 -38.70
C LYS A 94 85.50 -5.11 -37.52
N ASN A 95 85.71 -5.84 -36.41
CA ASN A 95 86.84 -5.60 -35.52
C ASN A 95 87.39 -6.95 -35.04
N GLU A 96 88.57 -7.26 -35.56
CA GLU A 96 89.47 -8.29 -35.07
C GLU A 96 89.83 -8.01 -33.61
N LYS A 97 89.71 -9.05 -32.77
CA LYS A 97 90.35 -9.09 -31.46
C LYS A 97 91.79 -9.59 -31.64
N VAL A 98 92.72 -8.74 -31.23
CA VAL A 98 94.12 -9.07 -30.96
C VAL A 98 94.21 -9.72 -29.57
N GLN A 99 94.94 -10.84 -29.49
CA GLN A 99 95.85 -11.31 -28.41
C GLN A 99 96.03 -12.82 -28.63
N THR A 100 97.23 -13.39 -28.77
CA THR A 100 98.26 -13.43 -27.71
C THR A 100 99.62 -13.82 -28.32
N ARG A 101 100.70 -13.34 -27.71
CA ARG A 101 102.11 -13.69 -27.96
C ARG A 101 102.37 -15.20 -27.87
N GLU A 102 103.33 -15.68 -28.65
CA GLU A 102 104.32 -16.65 -28.16
C GLU A 102 105.68 -16.47 -28.85
N ILE A 103 106.73 -16.58 -28.05
CA ILE A 103 108.14 -16.42 -28.39
C ILE A 103 108.69 -17.80 -28.75
N SER A 104 109.43 -17.93 -29.85
CA SER A 104 110.25 -19.13 -30.12
C SER A 104 111.51 -18.76 -30.89
N LYS A 105 112.65 -18.88 -30.21
CA LYS A 105 114.01 -18.81 -30.75
C LYS A 105 114.28 -20.03 -31.64
N LYS A 106 114.98 -19.87 -32.78
CA LYS A 106 116.02 -20.80 -33.30
C LYS A 106 116.62 -20.29 -34.62
N THR A 107 117.96 -20.19 -34.61
CA THR A 107 118.92 -20.71 -35.63
C THR A 107 118.75 -20.21 -37.08
N LEU A 108 119.73 -19.58 -37.73
CA LEU A 108 120.97 -20.21 -38.18
C LEU A 108 121.97 -19.15 -38.68
N MET A 109 123.18 -19.17 -38.13
CA MET A 109 124.38 -18.57 -38.72
C MET A 109 124.82 -19.40 -39.94
N ARG A 110 125.20 -18.75 -41.03
CA ARG A 110 126.25 -19.26 -41.92
C ARG A 110 126.89 -18.12 -42.72
N SER A 111 128.01 -17.64 -42.19
CA SER A 111 129.15 -17.18 -42.97
C SER A 111 130.11 -18.37 -43.06
N ASP A 112 130.79 -18.52 -44.21
CA ASP A 112 132.04 -19.27 -44.51
C ASP A 112 132.08 -19.30 -46.07
N ASP A 113 133.15 -19.06 -46.84
CA ASP A 113 134.50 -18.57 -46.58
C ASP A 113 135.23 -18.35 -47.94
N ILE A 114 136.07 -17.31 -47.96
CA ILE A 114 137.42 -17.21 -48.57
C ILE A 114 137.61 -16.86 -50.07
N PRO A 115 138.66 -16.06 -50.40
CA PRO A 115 138.77 -15.17 -51.53
C PRO A 115 139.76 -15.66 -52.61
N VAL A 116 139.74 -15.03 -53.78
CA VAL A 116 140.85 -15.08 -54.74
C VAL A 116 141.45 -13.69 -54.84
N ALA A 117 142.72 -13.60 -54.46
CA ALA A 117 143.56 -12.43 -54.64
C ALA A 117 143.85 -12.22 -56.13
N ASP A 118 143.89 -10.97 -56.57
CA ASP A 118 144.96 -10.53 -57.46
C ASP A 118 145.24 -9.04 -57.26
N ASP A 119 146.52 -8.73 -57.42
CA ASP A 119 147.24 -7.56 -56.96
C ASP A 119 146.77 -6.22 -57.54
N SER A 120 146.86 -5.15 -56.73
CA SER A 120 147.42 -3.87 -57.17
C SER A 120 147.44 -2.83 -56.04
N LYS A 121 148.64 -2.65 -55.46
CA LYS A 121 149.24 -1.42 -54.93
C LYS A 121 148.34 -0.23 -54.55
N GLY A 122 148.52 0.25 -53.32
CA GLY A 122 148.37 1.68 -52.99
C GLY A 122 147.78 1.93 -51.60
N ASP A 123 148.66 2.34 -50.68
CA ASP A 123 148.38 3.00 -49.40
C ASP A 123 147.49 2.28 -48.38
N TYR A 124 148.16 1.51 -47.50
CA TYR A 124 147.64 1.10 -46.20
C TYR A 124 147.36 2.32 -45.33
N VAL A 125 146.16 2.88 -45.45
CA VAL A 125 145.55 3.63 -44.34
C VAL A 125 145.17 2.59 -43.28
N CYS A 126 145.66 2.75 -42.05
CA CYS A 126 145.35 1.86 -40.94
C CYS A 126 143.81 1.70 -40.80
N PRO A 127 143.24 0.47 -40.92
CA PRO A 127 141.79 0.27 -40.88
C PRO A 127 141.17 0.53 -39.50
N ILE A 128 141.99 0.49 -38.44
CA ILE A 128 141.55 0.54 -37.04
C ILE A 128 140.91 1.91 -36.70
N PRO A 129 141.51 3.07 -37.02
CA PRO A 129 140.86 4.37 -36.86
C PRO A 129 139.57 4.56 -37.66
N GLN A 130 139.48 4.02 -38.89
CA GLN A 130 138.25 4.08 -39.68
C GLN A 130 137.15 3.23 -39.06
N LEU A 131 137.46 2.01 -38.61
CA LEU A 131 136.51 1.13 -37.93
C LEU A 131 135.97 1.74 -36.62
N ILE A 132 136.84 2.36 -35.80
CA ILE A 132 136.43 3.05 -34.57
C ILE A 132 135.45 4.19 -34.89
N LYS A 133 135.74 5.01 -35.91
CA LYS A 133 134.82 6.06 -36.37
C LYS A 133 133.48 5.49 -36.83
N THR A 134 133.46 4.37 -37.55
CA THR A 134 132.20 3.74 -37.97
C THR A 134 131.40 3.24 -36.78
N ILE A 135 132.04 2.62 -35.79
CA ILE A 135 131.39 2.15 -34.56
C ILE A 135 130.78 3.33 -33.78
N GLU A 136 131.50 4.45 -33.66
CA GLU A 136 131.00 5.67 -33.04
C GLU A 136 129.78 6.24 -33.78
N ILE A 137 129.81 6.26 -35.12
CA ILE A 137 128.67 6.69 -35.95
C ILE A 137 127.46 5.77 -35.72
N TYR A 138 127.64 4.46 -35.70
CA TYR A 138 126.55 3.50 -35.43
C TYR A 138 126.00 3.65 -34.01
N LYS A 139 126.86 3.87 -33.02
CA LYS A 139 126.44 4.11 -31.64
C LYS A 139 125.60 5.40 -31.55
N HIS A 140 126.07 6.48 -32.16
CA HIS A 140 125.35 7.75 -32.21
C HIS A 140 123.99 7.61 -32.93
N LYS A 141 123.97 6.93 -34.08
CA LYS A 141 122.73 6.67 -34.84
C LYS A 141 121.74 5.80 -34.07
N ASN A 142 122.22 4.78 -33.36
CA ASN A 142 121.36 3.95 -32.50
C ASN A 142 120.81 4.75 -31.31
N GLU A 143 121.63 5.60 -30.68
CA GLU A 143 121.16 6.50 -29.61
C GLU A 143 120.11 7.49 -30.13
N GLU A 144 120.28 8.02 -31.34
CA GLU A 144 119.32 8.89 -32.02
C GLU A 144 118.00 8.16 -32.31
N GLU A 145 118.07 6.93 -32.83
CA GLU A 145 116.88 6.09 -33.09
C GLU A 145 116.13 5.72 -31.79
N GLN A 146 116.85 5.49 -30.68
CA GLN A 146 116.22 5.28 -29.37
C GLN A 146 115.55 6.55 -28.85
N ARG A 147 116.17 7.72 -29.02
CA ARG A 147 115.56 9.03 -28.69
C ARG A 147 114.27 9.26 -29.48
N GLU A 148 114.28 8.97 -30.78
CA GLU A 148 113.09 9.07 -31.63
C GLU A 148 111.98 8.10 -31.21
N LYS A 149 112.32 6.85 -30.87
CA LYS A 149 111.36 5.85 -30.36
C LYS A 149 110.70 6.32 -29.06
N ILE A 150 111.49 6.81 -28.10
CA ILE A 150 110.97 7.35 -26.83
C ILE A 150 110.03 8.53 -27.09
N TYR A 151 110.45 9.48 -27.93
CA TYR A 151 109.62 10.62 -28.31
C TYR A 151 108.29 10.19 -28.95
N LEU A 152 108.33 9.19 -29.84
CA LEU A 152 107.13 8.66 -30.49
C LEU A 152 106.19 7.99 -29.48
N ILE A 153 106.73 7.19 -28.55
CA ILE A 153 105.96 6.56 -27.46
C ILE A 153 105.29 7.64 -26.59
N GLU A 154 106.03 8.66 -26.15
CA GLU A 154 105.47 9.76 -25.35
C GLU A 154 104.36 10.51 -26.11
N LYS A 155 104.54 10.73 -27.42
CA LYS A 155 103.52 11.35 -28.27
C LYS A 155 102.24 10.51 -28.30
N TYR A 156 102.34 9.19 -28.51
CA TYR A 156 101.18 8.30 -28.51
C TYR A 156 100.53 8.19 -27.14
N GLU A 157 101.30 8.12 -26.05
CA GLU A 157 100.76 8.13 -24.70
C GLU A 157 99.97 9.41 -24.40
N ASN A 158 100.51 10.57 -24.81
CA ASN A 158 99.83 11.85 -24.65
C ASN A 158 98.51 11.91 -25.43
N VAL A 159 98.47 11.36 -26.65
CA VAL A 159 97.24 11.23 -27.43
C VAL A 159 96.24 10.30 -26.72
N LEU A 160 96.68 9.13 -26.23
CA LEU A 160 95.81 8.19 -25.50
C LEU A 160 95.26 8.81 -24.22
N ARG A 161 96.07 9.56 -23.45
CA ARG A 161 95.60 10.30 -22.26
C ARG A 161 94.52 11.32 -22.62
N LYS A 162 94.69 12.07 -23.72
CA LYS A 162 93.69 13.04 -24.20
C LYS A 162 92.37 12.35 -24.60
N ILE A 163 92.45 11.22 -25.31
CA ILE A 163 91.26 10.44 -25.71
C ILE A 163 90.54 9.90 -24.48
N ARG A 164 91.26 9.31 -23.52
CA ARG A 164 90.68 8.80 -22.27
C ARG A 164 89.98 9.90 -21.48
N LYS A 165 90.62 11.06 -21.31
CA LYS A 165 90.01 12.22 -20.63
C LYS A 165 88.72 12.66 -21.34
N ARG A 166 88.71 12.72 -22.68
CA ARG A 166 87.53 13.06 -23.46
C ARG A 166 86.40 12.03 -23.29
N HIS A 167 86.71 10.73 -23.33
CA HIS A 167 85.72 9.67 -23.09
C HIS A 167 85.11 9.75 -21.69
N ILE A 168 85.93 9.98 -20.65
CA ILE A 168 85.43 10.14 -19.28
C ILE A 168 84.47 11.33 -19.18
N LEU A 169 84.81 12.46 -19.81
CA LEU A 169 83.94 13.63 -19.86
C LEU A 169 82.62 13.34 -20.60
N GLN A 170 82.66 12.66 -21.75
CA GLN A 170 81.47 12.28 -22.51
C GLN A 170 80.57 11.32 -21.72
N ILE A 171 81.15 10.33 -21.04
CA ILE A 171 80.41 9.43 -20.15
C ILE A 171 79.73 10.23 -19.02
N GLY A 172 80.45 11.20 -18.43
CA GLY A 172 79.89 12.10 -17.42
C GLY A 172 78.72 12.93 -17.93
N GLN A 173 78.83 13.48 -19.15
CA GLN A 173 77.76 14.24 -19.80
C GLN A 173 76.52 13.36 -20.06
N ILE A 174 76.71 12.16 -20.63
CA ILE A 174 75.62 11.22 -20.89
C ILE A 174 74.94 10.81 -19.58
N LYS A 175 75.72 10.49 -18.54
CA LYS A 175 75.18 10.15 -17.21
C LYS A 175 74.32 11.28 -16.65
N ASN A 176 74.80 12.52 -16.71
CA ASN A 176 74.05 13.67 -16.19
C ASN A 176 72.76 13.90 -17.00
N GLN A 177 72.81 13.76 -18.32
CA GLN A 177 71.61 13.89 -19.15
C GLN A 177 70.55 12.84 -18.80
N VAL A 178 70.97 11.58 -18.65
CA VAL A 178 70.06 10.49 -18.25
C VAL A 178 69.46 10.75 -16.87
N LEU A 179 70.23 11.28 -15.91
CA LEU A 179 69.71 11.64 -14.59
C LEU A 179 68.65 12.75 -14.68
N LEU A 180 68.90 13.78 -15.49
CA LEU A 180 67.91 14.86 -15.70
C LEU A 180 66.61 14.33 -16.34
N ASP A 181 66.71 13.44 -17.32
CA ASP A 181 65.54 12.84 -17.97
C ASP A 181 64.73 11.98 -16.98
N VAL A 182 65.42 11.21 -16.13
CA VAL A 182 64.79 10.40 -15.07
C VAL A 182 64.12 11.30 -14.02
N ASP A 183 64.78 12.36 -13.57
CA ASP A 183 64.21 13.31 -12.61
C ASP A 183 62.97 14.02 -13.18
N PHE A 184 63.04 14.45 -14.44
CA PHE A 184 61.88 15.00 -15.15
C PHE A 184 60.72 14.01 -15.19
N LEU A 185 61.01 12.74 -15.50
CA LEU A 185 59.98 11.70 -15.58
C LEU A 185 59.36 11.43 -14.20
N ILE A 186 60.17 11.35 -13.14
CA ILE A 186 59.71 11.22 -11.75
C ILE A 186 58.80 12.38 -11.38
N GLN A 187 59.20 13.62 -11.69
CA GLN A 187 58.41 14.81 -11.40
C GLN A 187 57.09 14.81 -12.16
N LYS A 188 57.10 14.40 -13.44
CA LYS A 188 55.89 14.26 -14.26
C LYS A 188 54.90 13.26 -13.66
N TYR A 189 55.37 12.06 -13.26
CA TYR A 189 54.50 11.06 -12.64
C TYR A 189 53.99 11.48 -11.25
N ARG A 190 54.80 12.20 -10.46
CA ARG A 190 54.35 12.78 -9.19
C ARG A 190 53.23 13.79 -9.40
N ASN A 191 53.37 14.69 -10.37
CA ASN A 191 52.35 15.69 -10.69
C ASN A 191 51.04 15.02 -11.13
N ILE A 192 51.11 14.06 -12.06
CA ILE A 192 49.94 13.29 -12.51
C ILE A 192 49.26 12.57 -11.33
N SER A 193 50.06 11.97 -10.43
CA SER A 193 49.53 11.28 -9.25
C SER A 193 48.83 12.22 -8.28
N LEU A 194 49.36 13.43 -8.08
CA LEU A 194 48.75 14.45 -7.24
C LEU A 194 47.44 14.98 -7.85
N GLU A 195 47.40 15.25 -9.15
CA GLU A 195 46.18 15.65 -9.86
C GLU A 195 45.09 14.58 -9.76
N LEU A 196 45.44 13.31 -9.99
CA LEU A 196 44.50 12.19 -9.82
C LEU A 196 43.98 12.09 -8.39
N LEU A 197 44.83 12.30 -7.39
CA LEU A 197 44.42 12.29 -5.99
C LEU A 197 43.45 13.44 -5.68
N GLN A 198 43.71 14.64 -6.19
CA GLN A 198 42.82 15.79 -6.03
C GLN A 198 41.47 15.56 -6.70
N ILE A 199 41.46 15.04 -7.94
CA ILE A 199 40.25 14.67 -8.66
C ILE A 199 39.47 13.60 -7.88
N GLY A 200 40.15 12.59 -7.34
CA GLY A 200 39.55 11.55 -6.51
C GLY A 200 38.88 12.11 -5.26
N ARG A 201 39.57 13.00 -4.53
CA ARG A 201 39.02 13.69 -3.34
C ARG A 201 37.80 14.54 -3.70
N LYS A 202 37.87 15.28 -4.81
CA LYS A 202 36.76 16.14 -5.28
C LYS A 202 35.53 15.31 -5.62
N LYS A 203 35.67 14.24 -6.41
CA LYS A 203 34.56 13.35 -6.78
C LYS A 203 33.95 12.64 -5.58
N GLU A 204 34.75 12.23 -4.60
CA GLU A 204 34.24 11.61 -3.38
C GLU A 204 33.43 12.61 -2.55
N LYS A 205 33.85 13.88 -2.48
CA LYS A 205 33.08 14.95 -1.82
C LYS A 205 31.76 15.23 -2.55
N GLU A 206 31.79 15.36 -3.88
CA GLU A 206 30.58 15.55 -4.71
C GLU A 206 29.60 14.39 -4.50
N LYS A 207 30.07 13.15 -4.55
CA LYS A 207 29.24 11.96 -4.30
C LYS A 207 28.57 11.97 -2.93
N ARG A 208 29.27 12.44 -1.88
CA ARG A 208 28.67 12.58 -0.54
C ARG A 208 27.60 13.67 -0.51
N GLN A 209 27.85 14.81 -1.13
CA GLN A 209 26.89 15.91 -1.23
C GLN A 209 25.65 15.51 -2.03
N ASP A 210 25.81 14.82 -3.16
CA ASP A 210 24.70 14.31 -3.97
C ASP A 210 23.87 13.30 -3.20
N LYS A 211 24.50 12.36 -2.50
CA LYS A 211 23.80 11.41 -1.62
C LYS A 211 23.00 12.14 -0.54
N GLU A 212 23.59 13.14 0.10
CA GLU A 212 22.92 13.93 1.12
C GLU A 212 21.73 14.72 0.53
N LYS A 213 21.90 15.31 -0.66
CA LYS A 213 20.86 16.06 -1.37
C LYS A 213 19.69 15.15 -1.77
N ILE A 214 19.98 13.99 -2.33
CA ILE A 214 18.96 12.97 -2.66
C ILE A 214 18.23 12.54 -1.40
N THR A 215 18.96 12.25 -0.31
CA THR A 215 18.36 11.83 0.97
C THR A 215 17.44 12.93 1.53
N LYS A 216 17.87 14.20 1.51
CA LYS A 216 17.04 15.34 1.93
C LYS A 216 15.79 15.50 1.06
N MET A 217 15.92 15.32 -0.25
CA MET A 217 14.78 15.35 -1.17
C MET A 217 13.78 14.22 -0.87
N CYS A 218 14.25 12.99 -0.64
CA CYS A 218 13.40 11.86 -0.26
C CYS A 218 12.66 12.12 1.06
N ILE A 219 13.38 12.57 2.10
CA ILE A 219 12.77 12.90 3.39
C ILE A 219 11.72 14.01 3.23
N SER A 220 12.02 15.05 2.45
CA SER A 220 11.07 16.14 2.17
C SER A 220 9.83 15.64 1.42
N ALA A 221 10.00 14.77 0.43
CA ALA A 221 8.89 14.16 -0.31
C ALA A 221 8.02 13.30 0.60
N CYS A 222 8.61 12.46 1.47
CA CYS A 222 7.86 11.66 2.44
C CYS A 222 7.08 12.56 3.42
N LYS A 223 7.70 13.61 3.97
CA LYS A 223 7.02 14.54 4.86
C LYS A 223 5.85 15.25 4.17
N ARG A 224 6.02 15.70 2.93
CA ARG A 224 4.95 16.32 2.13
C ARG A 224 3.80 15.35 1.88
N PHE A 225 4.12 14.09 1.55
CA PHE A 225 3.13 13.05 1.38
C PHE A 225 2.36 12.78 2.67
N GLU A 226 3.04 12.65 3.81
CA GLU A 226 2.40 12.46 5.11
C GLU A 226 1.48 13.62 5.47
N THR A 227 1.90 14.88 5.24
CA THR A 227 1.04 16.04 5.49
C THR A 227 -0.17 16.06 4.57
N ASP A 228 0.01 15.72 3.29
CA ASP A 228 -1.08 15.72 2.31
C ASP A 228 -2.10 14.59 2.57
N VAL A 229 -1.64 13.42 3.01
CA VAL A 229 -2.54 12.33 3.46
C VAL A 229 -3.29 12.73 4.72
N LYS A 230 -2.63 13.36 5.70
CA LYS A 230 -3.29 13.84 6.93
C LYS A 230 -4.34 14.90 6.64
N GLU A 231 -4.03 15.88 5.80
CA GLU A 231 -4.99 16.91 5.41
C GLU A 231 -6.16 16.32 4.62
N ARG A 232 -5.91 15.41 3.67
CA ARG A 232 -7.00 14.73 2.93
C ARG A 232 -7.88 13.87 3.84
N ALA A 233 -7.30 13.17 4.81
CA ALA A 233 -8.05 12.41 5.79
C ALA A 233 -8.90 13.34 6.66
N LYS A 234 -8.34 14.46 7.13
CA LYS A 234 -9.04 15.46 7.93
C LYS A 234 -10.20 16.10 7.16
N THR A 235 -9.99 16.52 5.92
CA THR A 235 -11.06 17.10 5.09
C THR A 235 -12.14 16.07 4.81
N SER A 236 -11.77 14.82 4.51
CA SER A 236 -12.74 13.73 4.29
C SER A 236 -13.56 13.41 5.54
N ILE A 237 -12.95 13.39 6.72
CA ILE A 237 -13.68 13.20 7.98
C ILE A 237 -14.63 14.38 8.22
N GLN A 238 -14.18 15.62 7.97
CA GLN A 238 -15.04 16.80 8.12
C GLN A 238 -16.22 16.79 7.16
N THR A 239 -16.03 16.42 5.89
CA THR A 239 -17.13 16.31 4.93
C THR A 239 -18.15 15.26 5.39
N TRP A 240 -17.68 14.07 5.78
CA TRP A 240 -18.55 13.02 6.33
C TRP A 240 -19.29 13.46 7.58
N GLN A 241 -18.63 14.16 8.51
CA GLN A 241 -19.27 14.71 9.70
C GLN A 241 -20.36 15.72 9.35
N THR A 242 -20.11 16.60 8.37
CA THR A 242 -21.12 17.58 7.93
C THR A 242 -22.30 16.92 7.22
N GLU A 243 -22.06 15.89 6.40
CA GLU A 243 -23.11 15.12 5.72
C GLU A 243 -23.96 14.35 6.74
N MET A 244 -23.32 13.68 7.71
CA MET A 244 -24.02 13.01 8.80
C MET A 244 -24.83 13.99 9.64
N ALA A 245 -24.27 15.15 10.00
CA ALA A 245 -25.00 16.17 10.75
C ALA A 245 -26.22 16.69 9.99
N LYS A 246 -26.12 16.89 8.67
CA LYS A 246 -27.25 17.23 7.81
C LYS A 246 -28.31 16.13 7.81
N SER A 247 -27.92 14.88 7.57
CA SER A 247 -28.84 13.73 7.60
C SER A 247 -29.59 13.62 8.93
N ILE A 248 -28.87 13.73 10.06
CA ILE A 248 -29.48 13.72 11.40
C ILE A 248 -30.46 14.90 11.58
N SER A 249 -30.10 16.09 11.07
CA SER A 249 -30.98 17.26 11.16
C SER A 249 -32.25 17.11 10.32
N ASP A 250 -32.14 16.48 9.15
CA ASP A 250 -33.26 16.21 8.26
C ASP A 250 -34.17 15.13 8.84
N GLU A 251 -33.61 14.03 9.36
CA GLU A 251 -34.35 13.00 10.10
C GLU A 251 -35.05 13.57 11.33
N ARG A 252 -34.41 14.46 12.09
CA ARG A 252 -35.04 15.13 13.23
C ARG A 252 -36.24 15.97 12.78
N ARG A 253 -36.09 16.73 11.68
CA ARG A 253 -37.18 17.55 11.12
C ARG A 253 -38.34 16.68 10.64
N GLU A 254 -38.06 15.57 9.95
CA GLU A 254 -39.07 14.62 9.50
C GLU A 254 -39.80 14.00 10.70
N ASN A 255 -39.08 13.59 11.74
CA ASN A 255 -39.68 13.04 12.96
C ASN A 255 -40.56 14.08 13.68
N GLU A 256 -40.15 15.35 13.74
CA GLU A 256 -41.00 16.43 14.27
C GLU A 256 -42.27 16.63 13.43
N ASN A 257 -42.17 16.57 12.10
CA ASN A 257 -43.33 16.66 11.21
C ASN A 257 -44.29 15.48 11.40
N LEU A 258 -43.76 14.25 11.44
CA LEU A 258 -44.56 13.05 11.69
C LEU A 258 -45.24 13.09 13.07
N LYS A 259 -44.56 13.58 14.11
CA LYS A 259 -45.18 13.77 15.44
C LYS A 259 -46.34 14.77 15.39
N LYS A 260 -46.19 15.87 14.66
CA LYS A 260 -47.28 16.84 14.45
C LYS A 260 -48.46 16.18 13.73
N GLU A 261 -48.20 15.47 12.63
CA GLU A 261 -49.24 14.77 11.86
C GLU A 261 -49.98 13.72 12.70
N ILE A 262 -49.25 12.92 13.49
CA ILE A 262 -49.85 11.95 14.42
C ILE A 262 -50.73 12.67 15.46
N SER A 263 -50.28 13.80 16.00
CA SER A 263 -51.05 14.57 16.99
C SER A 263 -52.34 15.15 16.38
N GLU A 264 -52.28 15.66 15.15
CA GLU A 264 -53.43 16.17 14.42
C GLU A 264 -54.41 15.05 14.07
N LEU A 265 -53.92 13.89 13.62
CA LEU A 265 -54.75 12.72 13.34
C LEU A 265 -55.43 12.22 14.61
N LYS A 266 -54.72 12.13 15.74
CA LYS A 266 -55.31 11.79 17.04
C LYS A 266 -56.43 12.76 17.44
N LYS A 267 -56.20 14.07 17.25
CA LYS A 267 -57.22 15.10 17.52
C LYS A 267 -58.45 14.91 16.62
N LYS A 268 -58.25 14.74 15.31
CA LYS A 268 -59.33 14.48 14.33
C LYS A 268 -60.12 13.21 14.67
N ILE A 269 -59.45 12.12 15.07
CA ILE A 269 -60.10 10.87 15.49
C ILE A 269 -60.93 11.10 16.75
N HIS A 270 -60.38 11.81 17.74
CA HIS A 270 -61.11 12.12 18.97
C HIS A 270 -62.34 13.00 18.69
N GLU A 271 -62.20 14.04 17.88
CA GLU A 271 -63.31 14.92 17.48
C GLU A 271 -64.39 14.13 16.72
N LYS A 272 -64.00 13.27 15.76
CA LYS A 272 -64.94 12.40 15.04
C LYS A 272 -65.68 11.47 16.00
N LYS A 273 -64.96 10.77 16.88
CA LYS A 273 -65.55 9.85 17.87
C LYS A 273 -66.52 10.59 18.80
N HIS A 274 -66.13 11.76 19.29
CA HIS A 274 -67.00 12.59 20.14
C HIS A 274 -68.26 13.06 19.39
N ASN A 275 -68.11 13.51 18.15
CA ASN A 275 -69.23 13.95 17.32
C ASN A 275 -70.19 12.80 17.00
N GLU A 276 -69.66 11.61 16.72
CA GLU A 276 -70.44 10.41 16.44
C GLU A 276 -71.18 9.94 17.70
N GLN A 277 -70.51 9.85 18.84
CA GLN A 277 -71.13 9.57 20.14
C GLN A 277 -72.22 10.60 20.50
N SER A 278 -71.97 11.89 20.26
CA SER A 278 -72.98 12.93 20.51
C SER A 278 -74.20 12.78 19.60
N ARG A 279 -74.01 12.39 18.32
CA ARG A 279 -75.12 12.10 17.40
C ARG A 279 -75.90 10.86 17.84
N GLU A 280 -75.21 9.76 18.18
CA GLU A 280 -75.84 8.54 18.69
C GLU A 280 -76.63 8.81 19.98
N LEU A 281 -76.06 9.57 20.92
CA LEU A 281 -76.75 9.96 22.15
C LEU A 281 -77.98 10.82 21.87
N LYS A 282 -77.90 11.79 20.96
CA LYS A 282 -79.06 12.61 20.56
C LYS A 282 -80.16 11.76 19.92
N LEU A 283 -79.79 10.81 19.04
CA LEU A 283 -80.74 9.88 18.43
C LEU A 283 -81.41 8.98 19.47
N LEU A 284 -80.63 8.39 20.37
CA LEU A 284 -81.16 7.57 21.47
C LEU A 284 -82.06 8.39 22.40
N GLN A 285 -81.66 9.61 22.75
CA GLN A 285 -82.45 10.48 23.61
C GLN A 285 -83.77 10.91 22.96
N ASN A 286 -83.77 11.15 21.64
CA ASN A 286 -85.01 11.43 20.90
C ASN A 286 -85.92 10.21 20.88
N ARG A 287 -85.37 9.02 20.61
CA ARG A 287 -86.14 7.77 20.64
C ARG A 287 -86.74 7.49 22.01
N ILE A 288 -85.98 7.69 23.10
CA ILE A 288 -86.49 7.55 24.47
C ILE A 288 -87.64 8.54 24.72
N ARG A 289 -87.53 9.78 24.24
CA ARG A 289 -88.60 10.77 24.39
C ARG A 289 -89.87 10.38 23.63
N GLU A 290 -89.73 9.87 22.41
CA GLU A 290 -90.85 9.36 21.61
C GLU A 290 -91.55 8.19 22.32
N GLU A 291 -90.79 7.19 22.77
CA GLU A 291 -91.33 6.04 23.52
C GLU A 291 -92.00 6.46 24.84
N CYS A 292 -91.42 7.43 25.56
CA CYS A 292 -92.04 7.98 26.77
C CYS A 292 -93.38 8.68 26.46
N ALA A 293 -93.45 9.47 25.38
CA ALA A 293 -94.67 10.16 24.98
C ALA A 293 -95.78 9.15 24.61
N ILE A 294 -95.44 8.12 23.84
CA ILE A 294 -96.37 7.02 23.50
C ILE A 294 -96.85 6.31 24.77
N ASN A 295 -95.95 6.04 25.72
CA ASN A 295 -96.31 5.39 26.97
C ASN A 295 -97.22 6.25 27.86
N GLU A 296 -97.02 7.57 27.90
CA GLU A 296 -97.93 8.50 28.57
C GLU A 296 -99.31 8.54 27.91
N GLU A 297 -99.36 8.54 26.58
CA GLU A 297 -100.60 8.45 25.81
C GLU A 297 -101.35 7.15 26.09
N LEU A 298 -100.66 6.00 26.05
CA LEU A 298 -101.25 4.69 26.40
C LEU A 298 -101.77 4.66 27.84
N LYS A 299 -101.03 5.22 28.80
CA LYS A 299 -101.51 5.32 30.19
C LYS A 299 -102.78 6.17 30.30
N SER A 300 -102.86 7.27 29.53
CA SER A 300 -104.05 8.12 29.47
C SER A 300 -105.26 7.35 28.91
N ILE A 301 -105.06 6.64 27.79
CA ILE A 301 -106.10 5.81 27.16
C ILE A 301 -106.61 4.74 28.13
N ILE A 302 -105.70 3.96 28.73
CA ILE A 302 -106.06 2.92 29.72
C ILE A 302 -106.83 3.53 30.90
N SER A 303 -106.41 4.70 31.40
CA SER A 303 -107.14 5.38 32.48
C SER A 303 -108.53 5.83 32.04
N HIS A 304 -108.71 6.27 30.81
CA HIS A 304 -110.01 6.68 30.29
C HIS A 304 -110.93 5.46 30.09
N GLU A 305 -110.45 4.41 29.44
CA GLU A 305 -111.21 3.17 29.25
C GLU A 305 -111.61 2.57 30.60
N ARG A 306 -110.72 2.60 31.60
CA ARG A 306 -111.05 2.13 32.96
C ARG A 306 -112.19 2.92 33.58
N LYS A 307 -112.18 4.26 33.46
CA LYS A 307 -113.26 5.12 33.96
C LYS A 307 -114.57 4.88 33.21
N GLU A 308 -114.50 4.71 31.89
CA GLU A 308 -115.67 4.43 31.06
C GLU A 308 -116.28 3.06 31.42
N HIS A 309 -115.45 2.03 31.58
CA HIS A 309 -115.89 0.73 32.09
C HIS A 309 -116.50 0.81 33.48
N GLU A 310 -115.92 1.60 34.39
CA GLU A 310 -116.46 1.83 35.73
C GLU A 310 -117.83 2.53 35.67
N MET A 311 -117.99 3.56 34.84
CA MET A 311 -119.28 4.23 34.62
C MET A 311 -120.32 3.28 34.01
N ASN A 312 -119.93 2.52 32.98
CA ASN A 312 -120.81 1.52 32.34
C ASN A 312 -121.24 0.44 33.34
N LEU A 313 -120.35 0.03 34.24
CA LEU A 313 -120.64 -0.95 35.28
C LEU A 313 -121.62 -0.38 36.32
N ILE A 314 -121.41 0.86 36.77
CA ILE A 314 -122.31 1.56 37.69
C ILE A 314 -123.70 1.75 37.06
N ASP A 315 -123.75 2.16 35.78
CA ASP A 315 -125.01 2.30 35.04
C ASP A 315 -125.73 0.95 34.94
N LEU A 316 -125.02 -0.13 34.62
CA LEU A 316 -125.58 -1.47 34.58
C LEU A 316 -126.14 -1.90 35.95
N TYR A 317 -125.36 -1.73 37.03
CA TYR A 317 -125.83 -2.01 38.39
C TYR A 317 -127.07 -1.20 38.74
N SER A 318 -127.12 0.09 38.42
CA SER A 318 -128.28 0.94 38.69
C SER A 318 -129.53 0.51 37.91
N LYS A 319 -129.37 0.04 36.66
CA LYS A 319 -130.47 -0.51 35.85
C LYS A 319 -130.97 -1.84 36.41
N VAL A 320 -130.06 -2.71 36.86
CA VAL A 320 -130.42 -3.98 37.52
C VAL A 320 -131.16 -3.71 38.82
N ASP A 321 -130.66 -2.80 39.67
CA ASP A 321 -131.33 -2.39 40.91
C ASP A 321 -132.73 -1.82 40.65
N LEU A 322 -132.88 -0.99 39.61
CA LEU A 322 -134.18 -0.45 39.23
C LEU A 322 -135.14 -1.56 38.75
N GLN A 323 -134.64 -2.53 37.99
CA GLN A 323 -135.43 -3.70 37.59
C GLN A 323 -135.84 -4.54 38.81
N ILE A 324 -134.93 -4.80 39.74
CA ILE A 324 -135.21 -5.51 40.99
C ILE A 324 -136.33 -4.80 41.76
N LYS A 325 -136.20 -3.48 41.99
CA LYS A 325 -137.24 -2.68 42.65
C LYS A 325 -138.58 -2.73 41.92
N ASN A 326 -138.59 -2.63 40.59
CA ASN A 326 -139.80 -2.76 39.80
C ASN A 326 -140.44 -4.15 39.91
N TYR A 327 -139.64 -5.22 39.96
CA TYR A 327 -140.16 -6.58 40.18
C TYR A 327 -140.72 -6.73 41.60
N GLU A 328 -140.03 -6.24 42.62
CA GLU A 328 -140.50 -6.24 44.01
C GLU A 328 -141.84 -5.48 44.13
N GLU A 329 -141.93 -4.28 43.58
CA GLU A 329 -143.14 -3.48 43.62
C GLU A 329 -144.30 -4.12 42.84
N ASN A 330 -144.01 -4.75 41.70
CA ASN A 330 -145.01 -5.51 40.95
C ASN A 330 -145.49 -6.76 41.70
N ILE A 331 -144.60 -7.48 42.39
CA ILE A 331 -144.95 -8.62 43.25
C ILE A 331 -145.91 -8.14 44.35
N VAL A 332 -145.53 -7.08 45.08
CA VAL A 332 -146.37 -6.48 46.13
C VAL A 332 -147.73 -6.07 45.55
N LYS A 333 -147.76 -5.45 44.36
CA LYS A 333 -149.00 -5.04 43.69
C LYS A 333 -149.88 -6.23 43.32
N VAL A 334 -149.33 -7.28 42.72
CA VAL A 334 -150.08 -8.49 42.33
C VAL A 334 -150.65 -9.19 43.57
N PHE A 335 -149.86 -9.37 44.62
CA PHE A 335 -150.34 -9.98 45.86
C PHE A 335 -151.39 -9.10 46.56
N HIS A 336 -151.22 -7.78 46.55
CA HIS A 336 -152.22 -6.85 47.07
C HIS A 336 -153.54 -6.94 46.30
N ASP A 337 -153.50 -7.03 44.97
CA ASP A 337 -154.69 -7.17 44.13
C ASP A 337 -155.40 -8.52 44.36
N ILE A 338 -154.65 -9.61 44.60
CA ILE A 338 -155.19 -10.92 44.98
C ILE A 338 -155.89 -10.85 46.35
N LEU A 339 -155.24 -10.24 47.36
CA LEU A 339 -155.79 -10.09 48.70
C LEU A 339 -157.06 -9.22 48.68
N SER A 340 -157.05 -8.13 47.91
CA SER A 340 -158.19 -7.24 47.71
C SER A 340 -159.38 -7.95 47.06
N LYS A 341 -159.16 -8.79 46.03
CA LYS A 341 -160.22 -9.62 45.42
C LYS A 341 -160.87 -10.59 46.41
N ASN A 342 -160.11 -11.09 47.38
CA ASN A 342 -160.58 -12.04 48.40
C ASN A 342 -161.16 -11.36 49.66
N LYS A 343 -161.43 -10.04 49.62
CA LYS A 343 -161.95 -9.23 50.74
C LYS A 343 -161.06 -9.24 52.00
N ILE A 344 -159.75 -9.45 51.84
CA ILE A 344 -158.77 -9.31 52.93
C ILE A 344 -158.25 -7.88 52.91
N ASN A 345 -158.60 -7.10 53.94
CA ASN A 345 -158.20 -5.70 54.05
C ASN A 345 -156.79 -5.63 54.64
N MET A 346 -155.77 -5.43 53.81
CA MET A 346 -154.37 -5.30 54.20
C MET A 346 -153.74 -4.19 53.37
N GLU A 347 -153.07 -3.24 54.02
CA GLU A 347 -152.52 -2.07 53.34
C GLU A 347 -151.24 -2.42 52.56
N ARG A 348 -151.00 -1.76 51.42
CA ARG A 348 -149.85 -2.05 50.55
C ARG A 348 -148.50 -1.98 51.28
N GLY A 349 -148.35 -1.06 52.23
CA GLY A 349 -147.15 -0.92 53.07
C GLY A 349 -146.94 -2.10 54.02
N GLU A 350 -148.02 -2.64 54.60
CA GLU A 350 -147.97 -3.81 55.50
C GLU A 350 -147.62 -5.09 54.74
N LEU A 351 -148.18 -5.28 53.54
CA LEU A 351 -147.84 -6.42 52.68
C LEU A 351 -146.37 -6.39 52.24
N SER A 352 -145.87 -5.22 51.84
CA SER A 352 -144.46 -5.03 51.50
C SER A 352 -143.55 -5.43 52.66
N HIS A 353 -143.86 -4.98 53.88
CA HIS A 353 -143.10 -5.32 55.08
C HIS A 353 -143.13 -6.83 55.39
N TYR A 354 -144.29 -7.49 55.28
CA TYR A 354 -144.39 -8.94 55.49
C TYR A 354 -143.61 -9.75 54.44
N ILE A 355 -143.65 -9.33 53.16
CA ILE A 355 -142.85 -9.97 52.10
C ILE A 355 -141.36 -9.73 52.35
N GLN A 356 -140.94 -8.52 52.72
CA GLN A 356 -139.56 -8.20 53.04
C GLN A 356 -139.05 -9.07 54.21
N VAL A 357 -139.78 -9.12 55.32
CA VAL A 357 -139.43 -9.95 56.50
C VAL A 357 -139.42 -11.44 56.16
N ALA A 358 -140.35 -11.91 55.33
CA ALA A 358 -140.36 -13.31 54.88
C ALA A 358 -139.18 -13.63 53.96
N MET A 359 -138.83 -12.73 53.03
CA MET A 359 -137.68 -12.86 52.13
C MET A 359 -136.37 -12.79 52.91
N ASP A 360 -136.20 -11.83 53.83
CA ASP A 360 -135.02 -11.72 54.69
C ASP A 360 -134.85 -13.00 55.53
N MET A 361 -135.92 -13.56 56.11
CA MET A 361 -135.84 -14.87 56.78
C MET A 361 -135.51 -16.04 55.83
N HIS A 362 -135.92 -15.98 54.56
CA HIS A 362 -135.67 -17.03 53.57
C HIS A 362 -134.25 -16.99 53.00
N TYR A 363 -133.70 -15.79 52.79
CA TYR A 363 -132.32 -15.59 52.32
C TYR A 363 -131.30 -15.66 53.47
N GLU A 364 -131.67 -15.32 54.71
CA GLU A 364 -130.85 -15.63 55.91
C GLU A 364 -130.76 -17.13 56.19
N LYS A 365 -131.78 -17.93 55.83
CA LYS A 365 -131.73 -19.41 55.93
C LYS A 365 -131.19 -20.12 54.68
N GLY A 366 -131.01 -19.41 53.57
CA GLY A 366 -130.67 -19.97 52.26
C GLY A 366 -129.26 -19.71 51.75
N ASN A 367 -128.44 -18.88 52.41
CA ASN A 367 -127.13 -18.49 51.86
C ASN A 367 -125.97 -18.56 52.87
N PRO A 368 -125.28 -19.71 52.99
CA PRO A 368 -124.05 -19.84 53.74
C PRO A 368 -122.86 -19.50 52.83
N LEU A 369 -122.70 -18.23 52.45
CA LEU A 369 -121.45 -17.70 51.85
C LEU A 369 -121.64 -16.20 51.56
N MET A 370 -121.24 -15.36 52.52
CA MET A 370 -120.65 -14.03 52.31
C MET A 370 -119.97 -13.64 53.62
N LYS A 371 -118.91 -14.41 53.95
CA LYS A 371 -117.74 -13.92 54.67
C LYS A 371 -116.69 -13.60 53.60
N SER A 372 -116.48 -12.31 53.32
CA SER A 372 -115.17 -11.72 53.00
C SER A 372 -115.29 -10.21 53.00
#